data_AF-A0AA42YKL8-F1
#
_entry.id   AF-A0AA42YKL8-F1
#
_cell.length_a   1.000
_cell.length_b   1.000
_cell.length_c   1.000
_cell.angle_alpha   90.00
_cell.angle_beta   90.00
_cell.angle_gamma   90.00
#
_symmetry.space_group_name_H-M   'P 1'
#
loop_
_entity.id
_entity.type
_entity.pdbx_description
1 polymer ?
#
loop_
_entity_poly.entity_id
_entity_poly.type
_entity_poly.pdbx_seq_one_letter_code
_entity_poly.pdbx_strand_id
1 'polypeptide(L)'
;MIESYPFRPWVRSTCRTALFWGLGVVALLGGITWVLGRPGGVPAARAFGVLLLYGAVFWVTLAKVWWTAGGAAVTLDDEALAYQPLHTFRPRRIPLAGILACGPRPDTQALRLVHLGRKGEERELFLNLGVIDGRNEFLDALGRGLEARGLAPVPGRRDSWSRPGWRAW
;
A
#
# COMPACT_ATOMS: atom_id res chain seq x y z
N MET A 1 -19.88 -3.00 13.32
CA MET A 1 -20.03 -2.53 11.94
C MET A 1 -18.75 -2.85 11.17
N ILE A 2 -18.83 -3.32 9.93
CA ILE A 2 -17.66 -3.55 9.07
C ILE A 2 -17.78 -2.60 7.88
N GLU A 3 -16.86 -1.65 7.79
CA GLU A 3 -16.76 -0.69 6.68
C GLU A 3 -15.53 -1.04 5.83
N SER A 4 -15.68 -1.07 4.51
CA SER A 4 -14.60 -1.43 3.58
C SER A 4 -14.39 -0.33 2.55
N TYR A 5 -13.14 0.09 2.40
CA TYR A 5 -12.75 1.16 1.51
C TYR A 5 -11.79 0.61 0.45
N PRO A 6 -12.18 0.60 -0.84
CA PRO A 6 -11.39 -0.01 -1.90
C PRO A 6 -10.15 0.82 -2.24
N PHE A 7 -9.24 0.20 -3.00
CA PHE A 7 -8.20 0.97 -3.68
C PHE A 7 -8.83 1.88 -4.73
N ARG A 8 -8.23 3.06 -4.94
CA ARG A 8 -8.65 3.94 -6.02
C ARG A 8 -8.54 3.25 -7.38
N PRO A 9 -9.50 3.47 -8.30
CA PRO A 9 -9.52 2.79 -9.60
C PRO A 9 -8.23 2.95 -10.42
N TRP A 10 -7.55 4.10 -10.28
CA TRP A 10 -6.30 4.37 -10.99
C TRP A 10 -5.19 3.38 -10.60
N VAL A 11 -5.16 2.84 -9.38
CA VAL A 11 -4.12 1.89 -8.93
C VAL A 11 -4.14 0.65 -9.83
N ARG A 12 -5.32 0.05 -9.98
CA ARG A 12 -5.51 -1.15 -10.81
C ARG A 12 -5.36 -0.82 -12.31
N SER A 13 -5.81 0.36 -12.75
CA SER A 13 -5.63 0.81 -14.13
C SER A 13 -4.15 0.97 -14.49
N THR A 14 -3.35 1.61 -13.65
CA THR A 14 -1.91 1.79 -13.84
C THR A 14 -1.18 0.45 -13.90
N CYS A 15 -1.50 -0.49 -13.01
CA CYS A 15 -0.91 -1.84 -13.08
C CYS A 15 -1.29 -2.57 -14.37
N ARG A 16 -2.56 -2.49 -14.80
CA ARG A 16 -3.00 -3.10 -16.07
C ARG A 16 -2.26 -2.50 -17.26
N THR A 17 -2.16 -1.18 -17.33
CA THR A 17 -1.43 -0.46 -18.38
C THR A 17 0.04 -0.88 -18.40
N ALA A 18 0.70 -0.92 -17.25
CA ALA A 18 2.11 -1.35 -17.13
C ALA A 18 2.31 -2.82 -17.55
N LEU A 19 1.39 -3.72 -17.20
CA LEU A 19 1.43 -5.13 -17.63
C LEU A 19 1.40 -5.25 -19.16
N PHE A 20 0.45 -4.58 -19.81
CA PHE A 20 0.29 -4.65 -21.27
C PHE A 20 1.41 -3.94 -22.03
N TRP A 21 1.71 -2.69 -21.70
CA TRP A 21 2.74 -1.92 -22.41
C TRP A 21 4.13 -2.45 -22.13
N GLY A 22 4.39 -2.93 -20.92
CA GLY A 22 5.66 -3.56 -20.59
C GLY A 22 5.95 -4.78 -21.47
N LEU A 23 4.96 -5.66 -21.67
CA LEU A 23 5.09 -6.80 -22.56
C LEU A 23 5.37 -6.36 -24.00
N GLY A 24 4.65 -5.34 -24.48
CA GLY A 24 4.85 -4.77 -25.82
C GLY A 24 6.26 -4.22 -26.02
N VAL A 25 6.78 -3.47 -25.05
CA VAL A 25 8.15 -2.91 -25.10
C VAL A 25 9.21 -4.02 -25.09
N VAL A 26 9.06 -5.04 -24.24
CA VAL A 26 10.02 -6.18 -24.21
C VAL A 26 9.97 -6.99 -25.50
N ALA A 27 8.78 -7.26 -26.04
CA ALA A 27 8.63 -7.95 -27.31
C ALA A 27 9.25 -7.16 -28.47
N LEU A 28 9.04 -5.84 -28.50
CA LEU A 28 9.63 -4.95 -29.49
C LEU A 28 11.16 -4.93 -29.40
N LEU A 29 11.71 -4.73 -28.21
CA LEU A 29 13.17 -4.74 -27.99
C LEU A 29 13.78 -6.09 -28.33
N GLY A 30 13.14 -7.19 -27.92
CA GLY A 30 13.56 -8.55 -28.25
C GLY A 30 13.52 -8.85 -29.76
N GLY A 31 12.50 -8.35 -30.46
CA GLY A 31 12.42 -8.44 -31.92
C GLY A 31 13.53 -7.67 -32.61
N ILE A 32 13.79 -6.43 -32.18
CA ILE A 32 14.87 -5.59 -32.72
C ILE A 32 16.23 -6.26 -32.49
N THR A 33 16.51 -6.77 -31.28
CA THR A 33 17.79 -7.44 -30.98
C THR A 33 17.94 -8.74 -31.74
N TRP A 34 16.86 -9.48 -31.99
CA TRP A 34 16.90 -10.69 -32.80
C TRP A 34 17.20 -10.40 -34.28
N VAL A 35 16.57 -9.36 -34.86
CA VAL A 35 16.81 -8.96 -36.26
C VAL A 35 18.21 -8.36 -36.46
N LEU A 36 18.70 -7.57 -35.50
CA LEU A 36 19.99 -6.88 -35.61
C LEU A 36 21.17 -7.67 -35.02
N GLY A 37 20.92 -8.80 -34.36
CA GLY A 37 21.91 -9.58 -33.64
C GLY A 37 22.85 -10.35 -34.57
N ARG A 38 24.16 -10.17 -34.40
CA ARG A 38 25.17 -11.02 -35.07
C ARG A 38 25.31 -12.37 -34.33
N PRO A 39 25.43 -13.50 -35.04
CA PRO A 39 25.65 -14.79 -34.42
C PRO A 39 27.08 -14.85 -33.86
N GLY A 40 27.22 -14.87 -32.52
CA GLY A 40 28.53 -15.11 -31.90
C GLY A 40 28.72 -14.48 -30.52
N GLY A 41 28.20 -15.14 -29.48
CA GLY A 41 28.59 -14.81 -28.11
C GLY A 41 27.71 -15.46 -27.04
N VAL A 42 28.19 -16.57 -26.46
CA VAL A 42 27.64 -17.18 -25.22
C VAL A 42 27.38 -16.17 -24.08
N PRO A 43 28.18 -15.08 -23.90
CA PRO A 43 27.89 -14.04 -22.91
C PRO A 43 26.60 -13.25 -23.15
N ALA A 44 26.22 -13.00 -24.41
CA ALA A 44 25.03 -12.23 -24.76
C ALA A 44 23.74 -13.00 -24.48
N ALA A 45 23.74 -14.31 -24.74
CA ALA A 45 22.62 -15.19 -24.41
C ALA A 45 22.37 -15.28 -22.90
N ARG A 46 23.45 -15.35 -22.09
CA ARG A 46 23.34 -15.33 -20.62
C ARG A 46 22.82 -14.00 -20.09
N ALA A 47 23.34 -12.88 -20.59
CA ALA A 47 22.87 -11.54 -20.21
C ALA A 47 21.38 -11.34 -20.54
N PHE A 48 20.94 -11.80 -21.72
CA PHE A 48 19.54 -11.77 -22.11
C PHE A 48 18.67 -12.67 -21.22
N GLY A 49 19.13 -13.88 -20.88
CA GLY A 49 18.44 -14.76 -19.95
C GLY A 49 18.24 -14.16 -18.56
N VAL A 50 19.26 -13.46 -18.04
CA VAL A 50 19.15 -12.72 -16.76
C VAL A 50 18.13 -11.58 -16.88
N LEU A 51 18.14 -10.82 -17.97
CA LEU A 51 17.17 -9.75 -18.22
C LEU A 51 15.73 -10.29 -18.26
N LEU A 52 15.51 -11.42 -18.94
CA LEU A 52 14.21 -12.09 -18.98
C LEU A 52 13.74 -12.53 -17.60
N LEU A 53 14.66 -13.05 -16.76
CA LEU A 53 14.32 -13.45 -15.39
C LEU A 53 13.90 -12.25 -14.54
N TYR A 54 14.65 -11.15 -14.58
CA TYR A 54 14.27 -9.90 -13.90
C TYR A 54 12.93 -9.37 -14.40
N GLY A 55 12.72 -9.44 -15.72
CA GLY A 55 11.43 -9.14 -16.34
C GLY A 55 10.32 -9.99 -15.73
N ALA A 56 10.45 -11.31 -15.75
CA ALA A 56 9.44 -12.23 -15.22
C ALA A 56 9.08 -11.90 -13.75
N VAL A 57 10.08 -11.64 -12.89
CA VAL A 57 9.86 -11.23 -11.49
C VAL A 57 9.06 -9.92 -11.41
N PHE A 58 9.39 -8.94 -12.26
CA PHE A 58 8.66 -7.68 -12.35
C PHE A 58 7.19 -7.88 -12.77
N TRP A 59 6.92 -8.68 -13.82
CA TRP A 59 5.55 -8.99 -14.24
C TRP A 59 4.75 -9.74 -13.18
N VAL A 60 5.35 -10.74 -12.52
CA VAL A 60 4.70 -11.46 -11.43
C VAL A 60 4.35 -10.51 -10.28
N THR A 61 5.26 -9.59 -9.94
CA THR A 61 5.02 -8.58 -8.90
C THR A 61 3.89 -7.63 -9.30
N LEU A 62 3.87 -7.14 -10.54
CA LEU A 62 2.79 -6.29 -11.06
C LEU A 62 1.44 -7.00 -11.08
N ALA A 63 1.40 -8.26 -11.55
CA ALA A 63 0.18 -9.06 -11.57
C ALA A 63 -0.36 -9.27 -10.15
N LYS A 64 0.54 -9.50 -9.19
CA LYS A 64 0.20 -9.60 -7.78
C LYS A 64 -0.37 -8.29 -7.23
N VAL A 65 0.25 -7.14 -7.53
CA VAL A 65 -0.25 -5.83 -7.10
C VAL A 65 -1.64 -5.55 -7.71
N TRP A 66 -1.82 -5.84 -9.00
CA TRP A 66 -3.10 -5.72 -9.69
C TRP A 66 -4.20 -6.57 -9.05
N TRP A 67 -3.87 -7.82 -8.71
CA TRP A 67 -4.77 -8.73 -8.00
C TRP A 67 -5.16 -8.16 -6.63
N THR A 68 -4.16 -7.77 -5.82
CA THR A 68 -4.37 -7.17 -4.49
C THR A 68 -5.20 -5.89 -4.56
N ALA A 69 -4.97 -5.05 -5.57
CA ALA A 69 -5.73 -3.81 -5.79
C ALA A 69 -7.20 -4.04 -6.20
N GLY A 70 -7.61 -5.29 -6.45
CA GLY A 70 -9.02 -5.64 -6.65
C GLY A 70 -9.83 -5.78 -5.35
N GLY A 71 -9.17 -5.78 -4.20
CA GLY A 71 -9.83 -5.85 -2.89
C GLY A 71 -9.93 -4.51 -2.18
N ALA A 72 -10.22 -4.57 -0.88
CA ALA A 72 -10.21 -3.41 0.00
C ALA A 72 -8.77 -2.92 0.27
N ALA A 73 -8.56 -1.61 0.20
CA ALA A 73 -7.30 -0.98 0.65
C ALA A 73 -7.22 -0.98 2.18
N VAL A 74 -8.34 -0.63 2.81
CA VAL A 74 -8.53 -0.69 4.25
C VAL A 74 -9.93 -1.21 4.58
N THR A 75 -10.03 -1.91 5.70
CA THR A 75 -11.27 -2.39 6.29
C THR A 75 -11.25 -1.99 7.74
N LEU A 76 -12.29 -1.31 8.18
CA LEU A 76 -12.49 -0.93 9.57
C LEU A 76 -13.61 -1.77 10.14
N ASP A 77 -13.35 -2.43 11.27
CA ASP A 77 -14.39 -3.02 12.09
C ASP A 77 -14.37 -2.41 13.50
N ASP A 78 -15.29 -2.86 14.36
CA ASP A 78 -15.46 -2.31 15.70
C ASP A 78 -14.21 -2.46 16.58
N GLU A 79 -13.32 -3.39 16.26
CA GLU A 79 -12.16 -3.76 17.08
C GLU A 79 -10.81 -3.40 16.45
N ALA A 80 -10.73 -3.34 15.13
CA ALA A 80 -9.47 -3.22 14.42
C ALA A 80 -9.58 -2.50 13.07
N LEU A 81 -8.45 -1.91 12.70
CA LEU A 81 -8.14 -1.45 11.36
C LEU A 81 -7.33 -2.53 10.64
N ALA A 82 -7.84 -3.09 9.57
CA ALA A 82 -7.09 -3.89 8.62
C ALA A 82 -6.68 -3.05 7.42
N TYR A 83 -5.43 -3.12 7.01
CA TYR A 83 -4.93 -2.48 5.80
C TYR A 83 -4.20 -3.48 4.93
N GLN A 84 -4.25 -3.29 3.62
CA GLN A 84 -3.61 -4.17 2.65
C GLN A 84 -2.39 -3.47 2.03
N PRO A 85 -1.15 -3.77 2.48
CA PRO A 85 0.03 -3.33 1.76
C PRO A 85 0.08 -3.92 0.35
N LEU A 86 0.45 -3.11 -0.65
CA LEU A 86 0.60 -3.59 -2.02
C LEU A 86 1.75 -4.61 -2.19
N HIS A 87 2.72 -4.62 -1.27
CA HIS A 87 3.86 -5.56 -1.30
C HIS A 87 3.62 -6.86 -0.51
N THR A 88 2.58 -6.97 0.32
CA THR A 88 2.28 -8.20 1.09
C THR A 88 1.07 -8.94 0.53
N PHE A 89 1.00 -10.26 0.72
CA PHE A 89 -0.15 -11.05 0.26
C PHE A 89 -1.34 -11.01 1.22
N ARG A 90 -1.09 -10.72 2.49
CA ARG A 90 -2.12 -10.71 3.53
C ARG A 90 -2.32 -9.28 4.06
N PRO A 91 -3.56 -8.90 4.39
CA PRO A 91 -3.83 -7.69 5.14
C PRO A 91 -3.13 -7.74 6.50
N ARG A 92 -2.72 -6.58 6.98
CA ARG A 92 -2.21 -6.40 8.34
C ARG A 92 -3.32 -5.78 9.18
N ARG A 93 -3.58 -6.39 10.32
CA ARG A 93 -4.64 -5.98 11.26
C ARG A 93 -4.01 -5.32 12.49
N ILE A 94 -4.54 -4.15 12.85
CA ILE A 94 -4.12 -3.34 14.00
C ILE A 94 -5.34 -3.15 14.89
N PRO A 95 -5.34 -3.69 16.13
CA PRO A 95 -6.41 -3.43 17.08
C PRO A 95 -6.51 -1.93 17.39
N LEU A 96 -7.71 -1.36 17.33
CA LEU A 96 -7.96 0.06 17.63
C LEU A 96 -7.57 0.38 19.08
N ALA A 97 -7.82 -0.56 20.00
CA ALA A 97 -7.42 -0.46 21.41
C ALA A 97 -5.88 -0.35 21.59
N GLY A 98 -5.10 -0.77 20.61
CA GLY A 98 -3.63 -0.65 20.62
C GLY A 98 -3.10 0.63 20.00
N ILE A 99 -3.94 1.50 19.41
CA ILE A 99 -3.51 2.75 18.78
C ILE A 99 -3.28 3.82 19.86
N LEU A 100 -2.09 4.39 19.85
CA LEU A 100 -1.66 5.45 20.77
C LEU A 100 -1.89 6.83 20.16
N ALA A 101 -1.65 6.98 18.85
CA ALA A 101 -1.97 8.19 18.11
C ALA A 101 -2.16 7.94 16.62
N CYS A 102 -2.91 8.83 15.99
CA CYS A 102 -3.26 8.78 14.58
C CYS A 102 -3.35 10.19 14.03
N GLY A 103 -2.61 10.55 12.97
CA GLY A 103 -2.76 11.85 12.33
C GLY A 103 -2.05 11.96 10.99
N PRO A 104 -2.37 12.99 10.18
CA PRO A 104 -1.68 13.22 8.92
C PRO A 104 -0.20 13.48 9.18
N ARG A 105 0.66 12.84 8.39
CA ARG A 105 2.07 13.20 8.34
C ARG A 105 2.19 14.52 7.56
N PRO A 106 2.86 15.55 8.12
CA PRO A 106 3.03 16.85 7.46
C PRO A 106 3.52 16.70 6.02
N ASP A 107 2.95 17.52 5.12
CA ASP A 107 3.32 17.62 3.70
C ASP A 107 3.18 16.32 2.89
N THR A 108 2.44 15.32 3.40
CA THR A 108 2.22 14.06 2.69
C THR A 108 0.76 13.65 2.66
N GLN A 109 0.41 12.76 1.73
CA GLN A 109 -0.89 12.07 1.71
C GLN A 109 -0.88 10.82 2.61
N ALA A 110 -0.05 10.78 3.65
CA ALA A 110 0.08 9.63 4.53
C ALA A 110 -0.56 9.89 5.89
N LEU A 111 -1.30 8.92 6.39
CA LEU A 111 -1.75 8.86 7.78
C LEU A 111 -0.70 8.12 8.60
N ARG A 112 -0.12 8.80 9.59
CA ARG A 112 0.76 8.20 10.60
C ARG A 112 -0.12 7.56 11.68
N LEU A 113 0.14 6.30 11.96
CA LEU A 113 -0.45 5.54 13.06
C LEU A 113 0.67 5.08 13.98
N VAL A 114 0.59 5.47 15.25
CA VAL A 114 1.44 4.93 16.30
C VAL A 114 0.63 3.94 17.11
N HIS A 115 1.11 2.71 17.22
CA HIS A 115 0.41 1.64 17.91
C HIS A 115 1.38 0.75 18.69
N LEU A 116 0.83 0.01 19.66
CA LEU A 116 1.56 -1.02 20.39
C LEU A 116 1.69 -2.29 19.53
N GLY A 117 2.91 -2.80 19.44
CA GLY A 117 3.23 -4.09 18.87
C GLY A 117 2.85 -5.25 19.79
N ARG A 118 3.14 -6.48 19.34
CA ARG A 118 2.76 -7.69 20.09
C ARG A 118 3.48 -7.84 21.42
N LYS A 119 4.66 -7.23 21.59
CA LYS A 119 5.44 -7.26 22.82
C LYS A 119 5.32 -5.95 23.60
N GLY A 120 4.32 -5.13 23.30
CA GLY A 120 4.13 -3.81 23.91
C GLY A 120 5.11 -2.75 23.42
N GLU A 121 5.89 -3.03 22.39
CA GLU A 121 6.80 -2.05 21.80
C GLU A 121 6.04 -1.04 20.93
N GLU A 122 6.42 0.23 20.98
CA GLU A 122 5.82 1.25 20.11
C GLU A 122 6.26 1.04 18.66
N ARG A 123 5.30 1.12 17.74
CA ARG A 123 5.55 1.00 16.30
C ARG A 123 4.82 2.09 15.54
N GLU A 124 5.48 2.59 14.51
CA GLU A 124 4.89 3.51 13.56
C GLU A 124 4.54 2.82 12.25
N LEU A 125 3.40 3.21 11.69
CA LEU A 125 2.94 2.83 10.38
C LEU A 125 2.48 4.06 9.61
N PHE A 126 2.72 4.08 8.30
CA PHE A 126 2.21 5.08 7.39
C PHE A 126 1.25 4.44 6.39
N LEU A 127 0.00 4.89 6.39
CA LEU A 127 -1.00 4.51 5.40
C LEU A 127 -1.08 5.59 4.33
N ASN A 128 -0.85 5.22 3.07
CA ASN A 128 -1.02 6.15 1.97
C ASN A 128 -2.53 6.36 1.71
N LEU A 129 -3.05 7.51 2.12
CA LEU A 129 -4.45 7.89 1.91
C LEU A 129 -4.76 8.15 0.44
N GLY A 130 -3.75 8.47 -0.38
CA GLY A 130 -3.90 8.71 -1.81
C GLY A 130 -4.31 7.47 -2.62
N VAL A 131 -4.17 6.26 -2.05
CA VAL A 131 -4.61 5.02 -2.71
C VAL A 131 -5.98 4.54 -2.23
N ILE A 132 -6.59 5.20 -1.23
CA ILE A 132 -7.89 4.82 -0.68
C ILE A 132 -8.98 5.61 -1.40
N ASP A 133 -10.01 4.90 -1.86
CA ASP A 133 -11.25 5.50 -2.36
C ASP A 133 -12.21 5.76 -1.19
N GLY A 134 -12.90 6.90 -1.19
CA GLY A 134 -13.67 7.35 -0.01
C GLY A 134 -12.80 7.72 1.19
N ARG A 135 -11.66 8.38 0.95
CA ARG A 135 -10.67 8.74 1.98
C ARG A 135 -11.28 9.50 3.17
N ASN A 136 -12.14 10.47 2.90
CA ASN A 136 -12.63 11.36 3.96
C ASN A 136 -13.61 10.59 4.85
N GLU A 137 -14.47 9.79 4.24
CA GLU A 137 -15.40 8.87 4.89
C GLU A 137 -14.64 7.86 5.76
N PHE A 138 -13.54 7.31 5.25
CA PHE A 138 -12.64 6.45 6.01
C PHE A 138 -12.05 7.16 7.24
N LEU A 139 -11.58 8.40 7.09
CA LEU A 139 -11.01 9.16 8.21
C LEU A 139 -12.07 9.49 9.26
N ASP A 140 -13.29 9.82 8.84
CA ASP A 140 -14.40 10.08 9.75
C ASP A 140 -14.80 8.80 10.51
N ALA A 141 -14.87 7.66 9.82
CA ALA A 141 -15.15 6.37 10.44
C ALA A 141 -14.06 5.93 11.41
N LEU A 142 -12.79 6.10 11.01
CA LEU A 142 -11.65 5.85 11.88
C LEU A 142 -11.69 6.75 13.11
N GLY A 143 -11.97 8.04 12.95
CA GLY A 143 -12.10 9.00 14.04
C GLY A 143 -13.13 8.57 15.07
N ARG A 144 -14.34 8.22 14.64
CA ARG A 144 -15.39 7.67 15.51
C ARG A 144 -14.92 6.41 16.24
N GLY A 145 -14.25 5.50 15.53
CA GLY A 145 -13.71 4.26 16.11
C GLY A 145 -12.61 4.51 17.16
N LEU A 146 -11.74 5.50 16.93
CA LEU A 146 -10.67 5.88 17.86
C LEU A 146 -11.24 6.58 19.11
N GLU A 147 -12.19 7.49 18.92
CA GLU A 147 -12.88 8.20 20.01
C GLU A 147 -13.65 7.23 20.92
N ALA A 148 -14.35 6.27 20.34
CA ALA A 148 -15.02 5.19 21.09
C ALA A 148 -14.05 4.34 21.93
N ARG A 149 -12.74 4.35 21.60
CA ARG A 149 -11.67 3.67 22.34
C ARG A 149 -10.85 4.61 23.23
N GLY A 150 -11.33 5.83 23.45
CA GLY A 150 -10.75 6.78 24.40
C GLY A 150 -9.57 7.59 23.87
N LEU A 151 -9.35 7.63 22.55
CA LEU A 151 -8.46 8.64 21.97
C LEU A 151 -9.23 9.96 21.86
N ALA A 152 -8.56 11.08 22.14
CA ALA A 152 -9.13 12.41 22.02
C ALA A 152 -8.60 13.12 20.77
N PRO A 153 -9.42 13.93 20.09
CA PRO A 153 -8.95 14.78 18.99
C PRO A 153 -7.88 15.76 19.50
N VAL A 154 -6.85 15.99 18.69
CA VAL A 154 -5.75 16.89 19.03
C VAL A 154 -6.14 18.34 18.72
N PRO A 155 -6.13 19.26 19.71
CA PRO A 155 -6.52 20.65 19.48
C PRO A 155 -5.71 21.30 18.35
N GLY A 156 -6.41 21.97 17.43
CA GLY A 156 -5.79 22.68 16.31
C GLY A 156 -5.22 21.80 15.20
N ARG A 157 -5.35 20.45 15.28
CA ARG A 157 -4.93 19.53 14.22
C ARG A 157 -6.13 18.74 13.70
N ARG A 158 -6.46 18.92 12.42
CA ARG A 158 -7.51 18.16 11.74
C ARG A 158 -7.10 16.69 11.59
N ASP A 159 -8.06 15.78 11.63
CA ASP A 159 -7.90 14.34 11.43
C ASP A 159 -6.78 13.73 12.31
N SER A 160 -6.65 14.24 13.54
CA SER A 160 -5.58 13.89 14.48
C SER A 160 -6.16 13.48 15.83
N TRP A 161 -5.80 12.30 16.33
CA TRP A 161 -6.28 11.75 17.60
C TRP A 161 -5.13 11.17 18.41
N SER A 162 -5.16 11.37 19.72
CA SER A 162 -4.12 10.94 20.65
C SER A 162 -4.71 10.32 21.90
N ARG A 163 -4.09 9.27 22.42
CA ARG A 163 -4.42 8.75 23.74
C ARG A 163 -4.09 9.79 24.81
N PRO A 164 -4.98 10.06 25.79
CA PRO A 164 -4.68 10.94 26.89
C PRO A 164 -3.37 10.54 27.61
N GLY A 165 -2.50 11.52 27.85
CA GLY A 165 -1.19 11.31 28.47
C GLY A 165 -0.07 10.85 27.53
N TRP A 166 -0.36 10.55 26.26
CA TRP A 166 0.65 10.22 25.26
C TRP A 166 1.23 11.49 24.62
N ARG A 167 2.56 11.60 24.53
CA ARG A 167 3.27 12.89 24.35
C ARG A 167 3.90 13.13 22.96
N ALA A 168 3.84 12.20 22.01
CA ALA A 168 4.70 12.27 20.81
C ALA A 168 3.97 12.74 19.54
N TRP A 169 3.95 14.07 19.33
CA TRP A 169 3.35 14.71 18.16
C TRP A 169 4.26 15.68 17.42
#